data_AF-A0A917L998-F1
#
_entry.id   AF-A0A917L998-F1
#
_cell.length_a   1.000
_cell.length_b   1.000
_cell.length_c   1.000
_cell.angle_alpha   90.00
_cell.angle_beta   90.00
_cell.angle_gamma   90.00
#
_symmetry.space_group_name_H-M   'P 1'
#
loop_
_entity.id
_entity.type
_entity.pdbx_description
1 polymer ?
#
loop_
_entity_poly.entity_id
_entity_poly.type
_entity_poly.pdbx_seq_one_letter_code
_entity_poly.pdbx_strand_id
1 'polypeptide(L)'
;MDCAASGTSTGQAVATAFASWRNAVATALTDMGVPAERAARLATLMISALEGAILMARAERDVRPLTTVARELGPLLDAEVRPAS
;
A
#
# COMPACT_ATOMS: atom_id res chain seq x y z
N MET A 1 -30.78 -17.59 -14.06
CA MET A 1 -29.53 -16.81 -14.09
C MET A 1 -29.31 -16.43 -12.65
N ASP A 2 -28.91 -17.42 -11.86
CA ASP A 2 -29.15 -17.38 -10.42
C ASP A 2 -27.80 -17.38 -9.72
N CYS A 3 -27.29 -16.18 -9.49
CA CYS A 3 -26.44 -15.92 -8.35
C CYS A 3 -27.05 -14.74 -7.59
N ALA A 4 -28.21 -14.96 -6.97
CA ALA A 4 -28.55 -14.23 -5.76
C ALA A 4 -27.57 -14.71 -4.68
N ALA A 5 -26.42 -14.05 -4.57
CA ALA A 5 -25.57 -14.19 -3.40
C ALA A 5 -25.85 -13.00 -2.49
N SER A 6 -26.32 -13.30 -1.28
CA SER A 6 -26.31 -12.38 -0.13
C SER A 6 -24.86 -12.10 0.33
N GLY A 7 -23.96 -11.81 -0.61
CA GLY A 7 -22.52 -11.62 -0.41
C GLY A 7 -21.98 -10.55 -1.36
N THR A 8 -20.99 -9.79 -0.91
CA THR A 8 -20.35 -8.71 -1.67
C THR A 8 -19.80 -9.21 -3.00
N SER A 9 -19.94 -8.41 -4.05
CA SER A 9 -19.31 -8.72 -5.35
C SER A 9 -17.79 -8.79 -5.23
N THR A 10 -17.12 -9.52 -6.12
CA THR A 10 -15.65 -9.63 -6.13
C THR A 10 -14.98 -8.26 -6.17
N GLY A 11 -15.51 -7.31 -6.96
CA GLY A 11 -15.00 -5.94 -7.02
C GLY A 11 -15.10 -5.21 -5.68
N GLN A 12 -16.22 -5.36 -4.96
CA GLN A 12 -16.38 -4.79 -3.62
C GLN A 12 -15.46 -5.44 -2.60
N ALA A 13 -15.27 -6.75 -2.66
CA ALA A 13 -14.35 -7.46 -1.79
C ALA A 13 -12.90 -6.98 -1.99
N VAL A 14 -12.47 -6.85 -3.24
CA VAL A 14 -11.15 -6.29 -3.60
C VAL A 14 -11.01 -4.86 -3.09
N ALA A 15 -11.96 -3.98 -3.38
CA ALA A 15 -11.92 -2.59 -2.92
C ALA A 15 -11.82 -2.49 -1.39
N THR A 16 -12.53 -3.37 -0.66
CA THR A 16 -12.49 -3.45 0.80
C THR A 16 -11.12 -3.90 1.31
N ALA A 17 -10.52 -4.93 0.71
CA ALA A 17 -9.19 -5.40 1.08
C ALA A 17 -8.12 -4.30 0.89
N PHE A 18 -8.15 -3.63 -0.27
CA PHE A 18 -7.26 -2.51 -0.56
C PHE A 18 -7.45 -1.33 0.40
N ALA A 19 -8.69 -1.01 0.77
CA ALA A 19 -8.97 0.02 1.76
C ALA A 19 -8.41 -0.37 3.13
N SER A 20 -8.60 -1.62 3.56
CA SER A 20 -8.07 -2.13 4.83
C SER A 20 -6.54 -2.03 4.89
N TRP A 21 -5.84 -2.44 3.82
CA TRP A 21 -4.38 -2.38 3.77
C TRP A 21 -3.87 -0.95 3.76
N ARG A 22 -4.45 -0.07 2.93
CA ARG A 22 -4.06 1.35 2.90
C ARG A 22 -4.30 2.03 4.24
N ASN A 23 -5.40 1.72 4.92
CA ASN A 23 -5.68 2.29 6.24
C ASN A 23 -4.64 1.85 7.26
N ALA A 24 -4.29 0.55 7.31
CA ALA A 24 -3.27 0.05 8.22
C ALA A 24 -1.90 0.72 7.99
N VAL A 25 -1.50 0.89 6.72
CA VAL A 25 -0.25 1.58 6.37
C VAL A 25 -0.31 3.07 6.73
N ALA A 26 -1.43 3.75 6.45
CA ALA A 26 -1.60 5.16 6.79
C ALA A 26 -1.55 5.39 8.31
N THR A 27 -2.14 4.50 9.10
CA THR A 27 -2.04 4.53 10.56
C THR A 27 -0.59 4.39 11.00
N ALA A 28 0.13 3.37 10.50
CA ALA A 28 1.55 3.18 10.85
C ALA A 28 2.42 4.39 10.49
N LEU A 29 2.22 5.00 9.31
CA LEU A 29 2.93 6.22 8.93
C LEU A 29 2.61 7.41 9.85
N THR A 30 1.35 7.53 10.27
CA THR A 30 0.93 8.58 11.20
C THR A 30 1.57 8.38 12.57
N ASP A 31 1.64 7.14 13.07
CA ASP A 31 2.31 6.77 14.33
C ASP A 31 3.82 7.05 14.27
N MET A 32 4.41 7.03 13.08
CA MET A 32 5.81 7.42 12.83
C MET A 32 6.02 8.94 12.63
N GLY A 33 4.98 9.77 12.79
CA GLY A 33 5.08 11.23 12.73
C GLY A 33 4.84 11.86 11.36
N VAL A 34 4.32 11.09 10.39
CA VAL A 34 3.88 11.63 9.10
C VAL A 34 2.49 12.27 9.25
N PRO A 35 2.21 13.46 8.69
CA PRO A 35 0.88 14.06 8.73
C PRO A 35 -0.18 13.17 8.10
N ALA A 36 -1.36 13.03 8.73
CA ALA A 36 -2.41 12.08 8.30
C ALA A 36 -2.81 12.19 6.82
N GLU A 37 -2.96 13.40 6.29
CA GLU A 37 -3.28 13.62 4.86
C GLU A 37 -2.18 13.07 3.95
N ARG A 38 -0.92 13.27 4.35
CA ARG A 38 0.24 12.76 3.62
C ARG A 38 0.36 11.25 3.76
N ALA A 39 0.12 10.71 4.96
CA ALA A 39 0.12 9.28 5.25
C ALA A 39 -0.86 8.51 4.36
N ALA A 40 -2.09 9.03 4.16
CA ALA A 40 -3.08 8.39 3.28
C ALA A 40 -2.61 8.31 1.82
N ARG A 41 -1.96 9.37 1.32
CA ARG A 41 -1.40 9.43 -0.04
C ARG A 41 -0.21 8.48 -0.18
N LEU A 42 0.70 8.47 0.79
CA LEU A 42 1.87 7.59 0.82
C LEU A 42 1.47 6.12 0.94
N ALA A 43 0.46 5.78 1.75
CA ALA A 43 -0.06 4.43 1.83
C ALA A 43 -0.56 3.91 0.47
N THR A 44 -1.22 4.78 -0.31
CA THR A 44 -1.65 4.44 -1.67
C THR A 44 -0.44 4.19 -2.58
N LEU A 45 0.56 5.09 -2.54
CA LEU A 45 1.80 4.95 -3.30
C LEU A 45 2.53 3.63 -2.97
N MET A 46 2.68 3.32 -1.69
CA MET A 46 3.36 2.11 -1.23
C MET A 46 2.69 0.83 -1.73
N ILE A 47 1.37 0.74 -1.62
CA ILE A 47 0.62 -0.43 -2.08
C ILE A 47 0.74 -0.58 -3.60
N SER A 48 0.53 0.51 -4.36
CA SER A 48 0.66 0.46 -5.83
C SER A 48 2.07 0.09 -6.29
N ALA A 49 3.11 0.62 -5.64
CA ALA A 49 4.50 0.29 -5.96
C ALA A 49 4.81 -1.18 -5.66
N LEU A 50 4.35 -1.69 -4.51
CA LEU A 50 4.54 -3.08 -4.12
C LEU A 50 3.83 -4.05 -5.08
N GLU A 51 2.63 -3.73 -5.52
CA GLU A 51 1.89 -4.56 -6.48
C GLU A 51 2.57 -4.65 -7.84
N GLY A 52 3.06 -3.52 -8.35
CA GLY A 52 3.88 -3.49 -9.56
C GLY A 52 5.15 -4.33 -9.38
N ALA A 53 5.81 -4.22 -8.23
CA ALA A 53 7.00 -5.01 -7.93
C ALA A 53 6.71 -6.51 -7.78
N ILE A 54 5.59 -6.90 -7.18
CA ILE A 54 5.17 -8.31 -7.10
C ILE A 54 4.90 -8.86 -8.50
N LEU A 55 4.24 -8.08 -9.37
CA LEU A 55 3.98 -8.47 -10.75
C LEU A 55 5.29 -8.67 -11.53
N MET A 56 6.21 -7.69 -11.48
CA MET A 56 7.52 -7.79 -12.12
C MET A 56 8.33 -8.97 -11.57
N ALA A 57 8.36 -9.14 -10.25
CA ALA A 57 9.10 -10.23 -9.60
C ALA A 57 8.60 -11.61 -10.05
N ARG A 58 7.29 -11.77 -10.22
CA ARG A 58 6.70 -13.00 -10.76
C ARG A 58 7.01 -13.22 -12.23
N ALA A 59 6.97 -12.16 -13.04
CA ALA A 59 7.27 -12.24 -14.47
C ALA A 59 8.76 -12.60 -14.71
N GLU A 60 9.66 -12.02 -13.93
CA GLU A 60 11.10 -12.21 -14.03
C GLU A 60 11.61 -13.43 -13.24
N ARG A 61 10.78 -13.99 -12.34
CA ARG A 61 11.16 -15.00 -11.33
C ARG A 61 12.35 -14.55 -10.48
N ASP A 62 12.37 -13.27 -10.12
CA ASP A 62 13.41 -12.63 -9.33
C ASP A 62 12.76 -11.68 -8.31
N VAL A 63 13.21 -11.71 -7.06
CA VAL A 63 12.70 -10.83 -6.00
C VAL A 63 13.30 -9.42 -6.03
N ARG A 64 14.29 -9.18 -6.90
CA ARG A 64 14.97 -7.88 -7.05
C ARG A 64 14.03 -6.67 -7.16
N PRO A 65 12.90 -6.69 -7.90
CA PRO A 65 11.99 -5.54 -7.96
C PRO A 65 11.43 -5.15 -6.59
N LEU A 66 11.13 -6.13 -5.72
CA LEU A 66 10.65 -5.87 -4.35
C LEU A 66 11.72 -5.16 -3.51
N THR A 67 12.97 -5.65 -3.59
CA THR A 67 14.09 -5.03 -2.86
C THR A 67 14.39 -3.62 -3.35
N THR A 68 14.20 -3.36 -4.65
CA THR A 68 14.37 -2.04 -5.25
C THR A 68 13.31 -1.08 -4.71
N VAL A 69 12.04 -1.47 -4.75
CA VAL A 69 10.95 -0.63 -4.21
C VAL A 69 11.15 -0.34 -2.72
N ALA A 70 11.51 -1.34 -1.91
CA ALA A 70 11.78 -1.13 -0.48
C ALA A 70 12.92 -0.13 -0.24
N ARG A 71 14.01 -0.23 -1.02
CA ARG A 71 15.17 0.66 -0.91
C ARG A 71 14.84 2.11 -1.26
N GLU A 72 14.04 2.34 -2.31
CA GLU A 72 13.70 3.70 -2.74
C GLU A 72 12.59 4.33 -1.87
N LEU A 73 11.65 3.52 -1.36
CA LEU A 73 10.59 4.02 -0.50
C LEU A 73 11.10 4.49 0.87
N GLY A 74 12.08 3.80 1.47
CA GLY A 74 12.60 4.16 2.81
C GLY A 74 12.97 5.64 2.94
N PRO A 75 13.95 6.15 2.16
CA PRO A 75 14.35 7.56 2.21
C PRO A 75 13.22 8.53 1.87
N LEU A 76 12.31 8.15 0.97
CA LEU A 76 11.15 8.98 0.62
C LEU A 76 10.22 9.15 1.82
N LEU A 77 9.94 8.07 2.55
CA LEU A 77 9.07 8.09 3.73
C LEU A 77 9.74 8.82 4.90
N ASP A 78 11.03 8.60 5.13
CA ASP A 78 11.80 9.26 6.19
C ASP A 78 11.79 10.79 6.03
N ALA A 79 11.84 11.28 4.79
CA ALA A 79 11.79 12.71 4.49
C ALA A 79 10.44 13.38 4.84
N GLU A 80 9.39 12.59 5.08
CA GLU A 80 8.04 13.07 5.37
C GLU A 80 7.71 13.08 6.87
N VAL A 81 8.60 12.53 7.70
CA VAL A 81 8.49 12.57 9.16
C VAL A 81 8.74 14.00 9.64
N ARG A 82 7.79 14.56 10.40
CA ARG A 82 7.98 15.88 11.01
C ARG A 82 8.64 15.73 12.38
N PRO A 83 9.63 16.56 12.72
CA PRO A 83 10.18 16.59 14.08
C PRO A 83 9.07 16.97 15.06
N ALA A 84 9.00 16.23 16.18
CA ALA A 84 8.09 16.56 17.27
C ALA A 84 8.43 17.98 17.76
N SER A 85 7.44 18.87 17.73
CA SER A 85 7.54 20.23 18.28
C SER A 85 7.44 20.22 19.79
#